data_AF-A0A8T5LSG0-F1
#
_entry.id   AF-A0A8T5LSG0-F1
#
_cell.length_a   1.000
_cell.length_b   1.000
_cell.length_c   1.000
_cell.angle_alpha   90.00
_cell.angle_beta   90.00
_cell.angle_gamma   90.00
#
_symmetry.space_group_name_H-M   'P 1'
#
loop_
_entity.id
_entity.type
_entity.pdbx_description
1 polymer ?
#
loop_
_entity_poly.entity_id
_entity_poly.type
_entity_poly.pdbx_seq_one_letter_code
_entity_poly.pdbx_strand_id
1 'polypeptide(L)' 'MISVTSLSSYLYCQRKLFLERVLGLFELPKAALIKGTVRHETYDLINKGEEALVRSITKLILFEELNAKYRREYDRMLR' A
#
# COMPACT_ATOMS: atom_id res chain seq x y z
N MET A 1 -15.47 -13.26 1.43
CA MET A 1 -14.12 -13.72 1.80
C MET A 1 -13.80 -13.22 3.21
N ILE A 2 -13.45 -14.10 4.15
CA ILE A 2 -13.11 -13.70 5.54
C ILE A 2 -11.62 -13.36 5.56
N SER A 3 -11.26 -12.13 5.99
CA SER A 3 -9.86 -11.75 6.13
C SER A 3 -9.23 -12.36 7.37
N VAL A 4 -7.90 -12.51 7.37
CA VAL A 4 -7.16 -13.00 8.54
C VAL A 4 -7.42 -12.12 9.77
N THR A 5 -7.49 -10.80 9.59
CA THR A 5 -7.86 -9.85 10.65
C THR A 5 -9.24 -10.12 11.24
N SER A 6 -10.21 -10.54 10.41
CA SER A 6 -11.54 -10.92 10.88
C SER A 6 -11.51 -12.22 11.70
N LEU A 7 -10.64 -13.19 11.37
CA LEU A 7 -10.44 -14.39 12.19
C LEU A 7 -9.85 -14.04 13.56
N SER A 8 -8.82 -13.20 13.60
CA SER A 8 -8.23 -12.73 14.86
C SER A 8 -9.25 -11.97 15.71
N SER A 9 -10.10 -11.15 15.07
CA SER A 9 -11.17 -10.42 15.75
C SER A 9 -12.22 -11.36 16.32
N TYR A 10 -12.55 -12.46 15.63
CA TYR A 10 -13.48 -13.49 16.11
C TYR A 10 -12.94 -14.24 17.33
N LEU A 11 -11.65 -14.63 17.31
CA LEU A 11 -10.99 -15.29 18.44
C LEU A 11 -11.06 -14.43 19.70
N TYR A 12 -10.97 -13.10 19.57
CA TYR A 12 -11.10 -12.17 20.69
C TYR A 12 -12.57 -11.90 21.07
N CYS A 13 -13.43 -11.60 20.08
CA CYS A 13 -14.84 -11.34 20.28
C CYS A 13 -15.67 -11.74 19.05
N GLN A 14 -16.34 -12.88 19.16
CA GLN A 14 -17.20 -13.42 18.11
C GLN A 14 -18.38 -12.49 17.78
N ARG A 15 -18.98 -11.88 18.82
CA ARG A 15 -20.11 -10.96 18.66
C ARG A 15 -19.74 -9.75 17.80
N LYS A 16 -18.54 -9.19 17.97
CA LYS A 16 -18.07 -8.06 17.16
C LYS A 16 -18.11 -8.41 15.66
N LEU A 17 -17.58 -9.58 15.29
CA LEU A 17 -17.58 -10.00 13.88
C LEU A 17 -18.99 -10.16 13.33
N PHE A 18 -19.93 -10.70 14.11
CA PHE A 18 -21.34 -10.82 13.69
C PHE A 18 -21.98 -9.45 13.46
N LEU A 19 -21.78 -8.50 14.38
CA LEU A 19 -22.30 -7.14 14.23
C LEU A 19 -21.76 -6.45 12.97
N GLU A 20 -20.45 -6.59 12.70
CA GLU A 20 -19.80 -5.94 11.55
C GLU A 20 -20.11 -6.61 10.21
N ARG A 21 -20.07 -7.94 10.14
CA ARG A 21 -20.16 -8.69 8.88
C ARG A 21 -21.57 -9.15 8.51
N VAL A 22 -22.42 -9.39 9.51
CA VAL A 22 -23.80 -9.86 9.26
C VAL A 22 -24.79 -8.70 9.40
N LEU A 23 -24.72 -7.93 10.48
CA LEU A 23 -25.63 -6.79 10.68
C LEU A 23 -25.16 -5.50 10.00
N GLY A 24 -23.93 -5.45 9.48
CA GLY A 24 -23.40 -4.29 8.76
C GLY A 24 -23.15 -3.06 9.63
N LEU A 25 -23.01 -3.23 10.95
CA LEU A 25 -22.68 -2.14 11.87
C LEU A 25 -21.18 -1.88 11.84
N PHE A 26 -20.77 -0.68 11.46
CA PHE A 26 -19.36 -0.32 11.40
C PHE A 26 -19.08 1.01 12.10
N GLU A 27 -17.89 1.12 12.68
CA GLU A 27 -17.36 2.37 13.19
C GLU A 27 -16.74 3.17 12.03
N LEU A 28 -16.85 4.49 12.11
CA LEU A 28 -16.16 5.37 11.16
C LEU A 28 -14.63 5.22 11.32
N PRO A 29 -13.87 5.24 10.20
CA PRO A 29 -12.44 5.08 10.24
C PRO A 29 -11.78 6.21 11.03
N LYS A 30 -10.93 5.83 11.99
CA LYS A 30 -10.14 6.79 12.76
C LYS A 30 -9.11 7.46 11.84
N ALA A 31 -8.72 8.69 12.18
CA ALA A 31 -7.72 9.45 11.42
C ALA A 31 -6.39 8.68 11.22
N ALA A 32 -5.98 7.88 12.20
CA ALA A 32 -4.79 7.03 12.09
C ALA A 32 -4.91 5.98 10.97
N LEU A 33 -6.11 5.40 10.79
CA LEU A 33 -6.35 4.39 9.75
C LEU A 33 -6.31 5.04 8.36
N ILE A 34 -6.92 6.22 8.20
CA ILE A 34 -6.88 6.98 6.95
C ILE A 34 -5.44 7.33 6.57
N LYS A 35 -4.65 7.85 7.52
CA LYS A 35 -3.23 8.15 7.30
C LYS A 35 -2.42 6.90 6.94
N GLY A 36 -2.71 5.78 7.59
CA GLY A 36 -2.11 4.48 7.27
C GLY A 36 -2.38 4.06 5.83
N THR A 37 -3.65 4.14 5.39
CA THR A 37 -4.06 3.83 4.01
C THR A 37 -3.31 4.69 3.00
N VAL A 38 -3.32 6.01 3.15
CA VAL A 38 -2.63 6.93 2.24
C VAL A 38 -1.13 6.61 2.17
N ARG A 39 -0.52 6.29 3.32
CA ARG A 39 0.90 5.94 3.38
C ARG A 39 1.20 4.65 2.60
N HIS A 40 0.39 3.62 2.79
CA HIS A 40 0.54 2.35 2.07
C HIS A 40 0.35 2.53 0.57
N GLU A 41 -0.70 3.24 0.15
CA GLU A 41 -0.96 3.51 -1.27
C GLU A 41 0.18 4.30 -1.93
N THR A 42 0.70 5.32 -1.23
CA THR A 42 1.83 6.12 -1.72
C THR A 42 3.08 5.26 -1.91
N TYR A 43 3.43 4.43 -0.92
CA TYR A 43 4.60 3.58 -1.04
C TYR A 43 4.43 2.50 -2.11
N ASP A 44 3.25 1.91 -2.24
CA ASP A 44 2.99 0.93 -3.30
C ASP A 44 3.13 1.54 -4.69
N LEU A 45 2.71 2.80 -4.86
CA LEU A 45 2.88 3.55 -6.11
C LEU A 45 4.37 3.77 -6.43
N ILE A 46 5.15 4.23 -5.44
CA ILE A 46 6.60 4.42 -5.59
C ILE A 46 7.27 3.09 -5.95
N ASN A 47 6.99 2.03 -5.19
CA ASN A 47 7.58 0.71 -5.38
C ASN A 47 7.29 0.16 -6.78
N LYS A 48 6.06 0.32 -7.29
CA LYS A 48 5.70 -0.12 -8.65
C LYS A 48 6.50 0.62 -9.73
N GLY A 49 6.75 1.91 -9.54
CA GLY A 49 7.55 2.68 -10.48
C GLY A 49 9.04 2.35 -10.40
N GLU A 50 9.57 2.12 -9.20
CA GLU A 50 10.94 1.61 -9.03
C GLU A 50 11.11 0.22 -9.63
N GLU A 51 10.13 -0.66 -9.44
CA GLU A 51 10.10 -1.98 -10.07
C GLU A 51 10.12 -1.88 -11.60
N ALA A 52 9.33 -0.98 -12.18
CA ALA A 52 9.32 -0.72 -13.62
C ALA A 52 10.67 -0.19 -14.12
N LEU A 53 11.33 0.69 -13.35
CA LEU A 53 12.65 1.20 -13.67
C LEU A 53 13.67 0.06 -13.72
N VAL A 54 13.69 -0.80 -12.69
CA VAL A 54 14.59 -1.95 -12.61
C VAL A 54 14.34 -2.91 -13.78
N ARG A 55 13.07 -3.24 -14.06
CA ARG A 55 12.69 -4.11 -15.18
C ARG A 55 13.08 -3.53 -16.55
N SER A 56 13.22 -2.21 -16.68
CA SER A 56 13.60 -1.55 -17.94
C SER A 56 15.09 -1.69 -18.30
N ILE A 57 15.94 -2.13 -17.36
CA ILE A 57 17.38 -2.24 -17.55
C ILE A 57 17.68 -3.53 -18.32
N THR A 58 17.90 -3.41 -19.62
CA THR A 58 18.17 -4.55 -20.53
C THR A 58 19.64 -4.69 -20.94
N LYS A 59 20.45 -3.66 -20.65
CA LYS A 59 21.88 -3.59 -20.98
C LYS A 59 22.64 -2.96 -19.82
N LEU A 60 23.96 -3.08 -19.86
CA LEU A 60 24.83 -2.42 -18.90
C LEU A 60 24.66 -0.90 -19.05
N ILE A 61 24.26 -0.24 -17.96
CA ILE A 61 24.02 1.21 -17.88
C ILE A 61 25.03 1.79 -16.89
N LEU A 62 25.58 2.94 -17.21
CA LEU A 62 26.44 3.70 -16.30
C LEU A 62 25.63 4.21 -15.11
N PHE A 63 26.23 4.18 -13.91
CA PHE A 63 25.56 4.61 -12.69
C PHE A 63 24.96 6.02 -12.79
N GLU A 64 25.67 6.96 -13.41
CA GLU A 64 25.20 8.34 -13.56
C GLU A 64 23.93 8.45 -14.39
N GLU A 65 23.85 7.70 -15.48
CA GLU A 65 22.66 7.65 -16.35
C GLU A 65 21.46 7.04 -15.61
N LEU A 66 21.69 5.97 -14.85
CA LEU A 66 20.66 5.34 -14.02
C LEU A 66 20.16 6.29 -12.94
N ASN A 67 21.06 6.98 -12.23
CA ASN A 67 20.73 7.95 -11.19
C ASN A 67 19.94 9.14 -11.77
N ALA A 68 20.33 9.65 -12.95
CA ALA A 68 19.60 10.70 -13.65
C ALA A 68 18.21 10.25 -14.10
N LYS A 69 18.04 8.97 -14.47
CA LYS A 69 16.73 8.39 -14.81
C LYS A 69 15.87 8.22 -13.56
N TYR A 70 16.44 7.71 -12.48
CA TYR A 70 15.77 7.55 -11.18
C TYR A 70 15.23 8.89 -10.66
N ARG A 71 16.07 9.92 -10.59
CA ARG A 71 15.68 11.26 -10.12
C ARG A 71 14.52 11.84 -10.92
N ARG A 72 14.55 11.69 -12.25
CA ARG A 72 13.46 12.16 -13.12
C ARG A 72 12.13 11.47 -12.84
N GLU A 73 12.13 10.14 -12.67
CA GLU A 73 10.92 9.41 -12.33
C GLU A 73 10.42 9.75 -10.92
N TYR A 74 11.33 9.92 -9.97
CA TYR A 74 11.00 10.30 -8.60
C TYR A 74 10.38 11.71 -8.52
N ASP A 75 10.96 12.69 -9.20
CA ASP A 75 10.42 14.05 -9.30
C ASP A 75 9.03 14.07 -9.96
N ARG A 76 8.78 13.14 -10.90
CA ARG A 76 7.48 12.97 -11.56
C ARG A 76 6.42 12.39 -10.63
N MET A 77 6.80 11.56 -9.66
CA MET A 77 5.85 10.99 -8.68
C MET A 77 5.50 11.96 -7.56
N LEU A 78 6.38 12.92 -7.27
CA LEU A 78 6.18 13.93 -6.23
C LEU A 78 5.36 15.14 -6.70
N ARG A 79 5.17 15.32 -8.02
CA ARG A 79 4.43 16.44 -8.63
C ARG A 79 3.12 15.97 -9.24
#